data_AF-D6BLY2-F1
#
_entry.id   AF-D6BLY2-F1
#
_cell.length_a   1.000
_cell.length_b   1.000
_cell.length_c   1.000
_cell.angle_alpha   90.00
_cell.angle_beta   90.00
_cell.angle_gamma   90.00
#
_symmetry.space_group_name_H-M   'P 1'
#
loop_
_entity.id
_entity.type
_entity.pdbx_description
1 polymer ?
#
loop_
_entity_poly.entity_id
_entity_poly.type
_entity_poly.pdbx_seq_one_letter_code
_entity_poly.pdbx_strand_id
1 'polypeptide(L)'
;PPLSKDAQVEMQYIMPVPEDSKYALGHSFFGNLPGLFMYASIWMREHNRVCDVMKKEHPEWDDERLYQTGKLILLGETIKIVIEDYVQHLSNYNFKLLFDPSLLFGEPFQYQSRIALEFNHLYHWHPFLP
;
A
#
# COMPACT_ATOMS: atom_id res chain seq x y z
N PRO A 1 -13.82 4.51 0.82
CA PRO A 1 -13.10 5.76 1.16
C PRO A 1 -14.11 6.86 1.53
N PRO A 2 -13.77 7.80 2.42
CA PRO A 2 -14.62 8.94 2.73
C PRO A 2 -14.66 9.94 1.55
N LEU A 3 -15.62 10.88 1.56
CA LEU A 3 -15.63 11.97 0.59
C LEU A 3 -14.55 13.01 0.94
N SER A 4 -14.02 13.69 -0.07
CA SER A 4 -13.00 14.73 0.12
C SER A 4 -13.45 15.86 1.03
N LYS A 5 -14.72 16.26 0.91
CA LYS A 5 -15.34 17.29 1.77
C LYS A 5 -15.39 16.90 3.25
N ASP A 6 -15.47 15.60 3.56
CA ASP A 6 -15.58 15.12 4.94
C ASP A 6 -14.20 14.92 5.58
N ALA A 7 -13.19 14.55 4.80
CA ALA A 7 -11.84 14.24 5.28
C ALA A 7 -10.90 15.46 5.30
N GLN A 8 -11.29 16.59 4.71
CA GLN A 8 -10.45 17.80 4.59
C GLN A 8 -9.09 17.56 3.93
N VAL A 9 -9.02 16.60 2.99
CA VAL A 9 -7.80 16.26 2.23
C VAL A 9 -7.91 16.78 0.80
N GLU A 10 -6.83 17.41 0.32
CA GLU A 10 -6.73 17.85 -1.07
C GLU A 10 -6.58 16.65 -2.02
N MET A 11 -7.46 16.56 -3.01
CA MET A 11 -7.46 15.51 -4.02
C MET A 11 -7.36 16.10 -5.42
N GLN A 12 -6.58 15.45 -6.28
CA GLN A 12 -6.45 15.84 -7.67
C GLN A 12 -7.44 15.03 -8.51
N TYR A 13 -8.47 15.70 -9.04
CA TYR A 13 -9.40 15.13 -10.01
C TYR A 13 -9.25 15.91 -11.33
N ILE A 14 -8.78 15.24 -12.38
CA ILE A 14 -8.48 15.86 -13.68
C ILE A 14 -9.76 16.16 -14.45
N MET A 15 -10.75 15.28 -14.35
CA MET A 15 -12.07 15.46 -14.95
C MET A 15 -12.98 16.27 -14.02
N PRO A 16 -13.98 17.00 -14.56
CA PRO A 16 -14.97 17.69 -13.74
C PRO A 16 -15.88 16.67 -13.03
N VAL A 17 -15.46 16.22 -11.85
CA VAL A 17 -16.21 15.31 -10.98
C VAL A 17 -17.06 16.13 -10.00
N PRO A 18 -18.36 15.84 -9.81
CA PRO A 18 -19.18 16.48 -8.78
C PRO A 18 -18.59 16.28 -7.38
N GLU A 19 -18.75 17.26 -6.49
CA GLU A 19 -18.20 17.20 -5.12
C GLU A 19 -18.66 15.96 -4.34
N ASP A 20 -19.93 15.56 -4.51
CA ASP A 20 -20.50 14.38 -3.87
C ASP A 20 -19.98 13.04 -4.43
N SER A 21 -19.07 13.10 -5.42
CA SER A 21 -18.40 11.95 -6.03
C SER A 21 -16.88 12.02 -5.94
N LYS A 22 -16.34 13.01 -5.20
CA LYS A 22 -14.91 13.10 -4.92
C LYS A 22 -14.59 12.40 -3.61
N TYR A 23 -13.80 11.35 -3.69
CA TYR A 23 -13.33 10.58 -2.54
C TYR A 23 -11.91 11.00 -2.13
N ALA A 24 -11.65 10.97 -0.82
CA ALA A 24 -10.32 11.13 -0.24
C ALA A 24 -9.59 9.78 -0.12
N LEU A 25 -8.32 9.76 -0.53
CA LEU A 25 -7.45 8.59 -0.54
C LEU A 25 -6.07 8.98 -0.01
N GLY A 26 -5.23 8.00 0.32
CA GLY A 26 -3.86 8.25 0.79
C GLY A 26 -2.93 8.90 -0.25
N HIS A 27 -3.29 8.86 -1.54
CA HIS A 27 -2.56 9.54 -2.61
C HIS A 27 -3.53 10.36 -3.47
N SER A 28 -3.22 11.65 -3.65
CA SER A 28 -4.12 12.64 -4.26
C SER A 28 -4.54 12.30 -5.69
N PHE A 29 -3.69 11.60 -6.44
CA PHE A 29 -3.95 11.17 -7.83
C PHE A 29 -4.83 9.92 -7.97
N PHE A 30 -4.96 9.07 -6.95
CA PHE A 30 -5.54 7.72 -7.11
C PHE A 30 -7.03 7.73 -7.49
N GLY A 31 -7.72 8.86 -7.30
CA GLY A 31 -9.10 9.04 -7.74
C GLY A 31 -9.30 9.07 -9.25
N ASN A 32 -8.24 9.28 -10.05
CA ASN A 32 -8.35 9.44 -11.50
C ASN A 32 -8.42 8.12 -12.28
N LEU A 33 -7.90 7.02 -11.72
CA LEU A 33 -7.85 5.72 -12.38
C LEU A 33 -8.61 4.69 -11.53
N PRO A 34 -9.68 4.06 -12.06
CA PRO A 34 -10.46 3.07 -11.31
C PRO A 34 -9.63 1.92 -10.73
N GLY A 35 -8.58 1.49 -11.42
CA GLY A 35 -7.65 0.47 -10.92
C GLY A 35 -6.88 0.91 -9.67
N LEU A 36 -6.41 2.16 -9.62
CA LEU A 36 -5.74 2.71 -8.44
C LEU A 36 -6.74 2.90 -7.28
N PHE A 37 -7.95 3.37 -7.58
CA PHE A 37 -9.03 3.51 -6.61
C PHE A 37 -9.41 2.15 -5.99
N MET A 38 -9.47 1.10 -6.80
CA MET A 38 -9.74 -0.27 -6.35
C MET A 38 -8.71 -0.70 -5.31
N TYR A 39 -7.41 -0.60 -5.62
CA TYR A 39 -6.36 -0.98 -4.66
C TYR A 39 -6.42 -0.14 -3.38
N ALA A 40 -6.63 1.17 -3.49
CA ALA A 40 -6.76 2.03 -2.32
C ALA A 40 -7.94 1.64 -1.43
N SER A 41 -9.05 1.22 -2.04
CA SER A 41 -10.23 0.73 -1.31
C SER A 41 -9.99 -0.61 -0.64
N ILE A 42 -9.26 -1.53 -1.29
CA ILE A 42 -8.87 -2.82 -0.71
C ILE A 42 -7.99 -2.59 0.53
N TRP A 43 -6.92 -1.80 0.39
CA TRP A 43 -5.99 -1.55 1.50
C TRP A 43 -6.61 -0.78 2.65
N MET A 44 -7.53 0.15 2.39
CA MET A 44 -8.27 0.83 3.44
C MET A 44 -9.15 -0.14 4.25
N ARG A 45 -9.81 -1.09 3.57
CA ARG A 45 -10.61 -2.11 4.26
C ARG A 45 -9.72 -3.08 5.03
N GLU A 46 -8.57 -3.44 4.48
CA GLU A 46 -7.62 -4.32 5.15
C GLU A 46 -7.07 -3.68 6.43
N HIS A 47 -6.73 -2.38 6.38
CA HIS A 47 -6.32 -1.66 7.57
C HIS A 47 -7.36 -1.75 8.69
N ASN A 48 -8.63 -1.47 8.37
CA ASN A 48 -9.71 -1.52 9.35
C ASN A 48 -9.92 -2.95 9.87
N ARG A 49 -9.87 -3.96 8.98
CA ARG A 49 -9.97 -5.37 9.37
C ARG A 49 -8.86 -5.75 10.35
N VAL A 50 -7.62 -5.33 10.10
CA VAL A 50 -6.48 -5.55 11.01
C VAL A 50 -6.70 -4.82 12.34
N CYS A 51 -7.15 -3.58 12.33
CA CYS A 51 -7.47 -2.84 13.56
C CYS A 51 -8.56 -3.53 14.38
N ASP A 52 -9.61 -4.07 13.75
CA ASP A 52 -10.66 -4.82 14.43
C ASP A 52 -10.11 -6.10 15.08
N VAL A 53 -9.23 -6.82 14.38
CA VAL A 53 -8.54 -8.00 14.93
C VAL A 53 -7.66 -7.61 16.11
N MET A 54 -6.84 -6.56 15.96
CA MET A 54 -5.95 -6.10 17.03
C MET A 54 -6.72 -5.57 18.24
N LYS A 55 -7.85 -4.90 18.04
CA LYS A 55 -8.70 -4.43 19.14
C LYS A 55 -9.34 -5.58 19.92
N LYS A 56 -9.68 -6.68 19.23
CA LYS A 56 -10.21 -7.88 19.87
C LYS A 56 -9.16 -8.59 20.71
N GLU A 57 -7.94 -8.73 20.19
CA GLU A 57 -6.82 -9.37 20.90
C GLU A 57 -6.24 -8.48 22.01
N HIS A 58 -6.31 -7.16 21.82
CA HIS A 58 -5.81 -6.15 22.76
C HIS A 58 -6.89 -5.09 23.07
N PRO A 59 -7.90 -5.43 23.90
CA PRO A 59 -8.98 -4.51 24.25
C PRO A 59 -8.49 -3.23 24.94
N GLU A 60 -7.33 -3.29 25.60
CA GLU A 60 -6.69 -2.19 26.32
C GLU A 60 -5.99 -1.16 25.42
N TRP A 61 -5.75 -1.47 24.14
CA TRP A 61 -5.07 -0.53 23.24
C TRP A 61 -5.97 0.64 22.86
N ASP A 62 -5.37 1.83 22.80
CA ASP A 62 -6.00 3.04 22.29
C ASP A 62 -5.95 3.10 20.76
N ASP A 63 -6.62 4.11 20.20
CA ASP A 63 -6.74 4.30 18.76
C ASP A 63 -5.38 4.49 18.07
N GLU A 64 -4.50 5.32 18.67
CA GLU A 64 -3.17 5.58 18.12
C GLU A 64 -2.33 4.31 18.05
N ARG A 65 -2.34 3.48 19.10
CA ARG A 65 -1.61 2.21 19.09
C ARG A 65 -2.16 1.27 18.03
N LEU A 66 -3.48 1.16 17.88
CA LEU A 66 -4.12 0.32 16.87
C LEU A 66 -3.78 0.79 15.46
N TYR A 67 -3.82 2.11 15.21
CA TYR A 67 -3.46 2.70 13.93
C TYR A 67 -2.01 2.39 13.54
N GLN A 68 -1.06 2.71 14.43
CA GLN A 68 0.37 2.52 14.15
C GLN A 68 0.72 1.03 13.99
N THR A 69 0.18 0.15 14.84
CA THR A 69 0.42 -1.29 14.69
C THR A 69 -0.23 -1.85 13.42
N GLY A 70 -1.45 -1.44 13.09
CA GLY A 70 -2.10 -1.83 11.83
C GLY A 70 -1.27 -1.41 10.62
N LYS A 71 -0.74 -0.19 10.61
CA LYS A 71 0.16 0.30 9.55
C LYS A 71 1.43 -0.55 9.40
N LEU A 72 2.04 -0.99 10.50
CA LEU A 72 3.23 -1.85 10.47
C LEU A 72 2.91 -3.25 9.93
N ILE A 73 1.74 -3.80 10.28
CA ILE A 73 1.28 -5.10 9.76
C ILE A 73 1.07 -5.00 8.25
N LEU A 74 0.35 -3.98 7.77
CA LEU A 74 0.13 -3.76 6.33
C LEU A 74 1.43 -3.56 5.55
N LEU A 75 2.45 -2.92 6.15
CA LEU A 75 3.78 -2.81 5.54
C LEU A 75 4.41 -4.19 5.34
N GLY A 76 4.33 -5.07 6.34
CA GLY A 76 4.79 -6.45 6.25
C GLY A 76 4.04 -7.26 5.19
N GLU A 77 2.70 -7.16 5.16
CA GLU A 77 1.85 -7.80 4.15
C GLU A 77 2.21 -7.33 2.73
N THR A 78 2.38 -6.02 2.55
CA THR A 78 2.77 -5.43 1.27
C THR A 78 4.09 -6.00 0.78
N ILE A 79 5.13 -6.02 1.61
CA ILE A 79 6.45 -6.56 1.22
C ILE A 79 6.37 -8.05 0.90
N LYS A 80 5.61 -8.81 1.69
CA LYS A 80 5.43 -10.25 1.46
C LYS A 80 4.77 -10.53 0.12
N ILE A 81 3.65 -9.86 -0.19
CA ILE A 81 2.95 -9.99 -1.48
C ILE A 81 3.87 -9.54 -2.63
N VAL A 82 4.60 -8.43 -2.44
CA VAL A 82 5.53 -7.93 -3.46
C VAL A 82 6.60 -8.97 -3.80
N ILE A 83 7.22 -9.61 -2.81
CA ILE A 83 8.30 -10.58 -3.05
C ILE A 83 7.76 -11.92 -3.56
N GLU A 84 6.78 -12.50 -2.85
CA GLU A 84 6.36 -13.88 -3.06
C GLU A 84 5.36 -14.06 -4.20
N ASP A 85 4.59 -13.02 -4.55
CA ASP A 85 3.58 -13.10 -5.62
C ASP A 85 3.94 -12.22 -6.81
N TYR A 86 4.15 -10.92 -6.58
CA TYR A 86 4.33 -9.95 -7.67
C TYR A 86 5.68 -10.12 -8.39
N VAL A 87 6.80 -10.12 -7.66
CA VAL A 87 8.14 -10.35 -8.24
C VAL A 87 8.27 -11.79 -8.74
N GLN A 88 7.66 -12.76 -8.05
CA GLN A 88 7.62 -14.15 -8.51
C GLN A 88 6.97 -14.25 -9.89
N HIS A 89 5.83 -13.60 -10.10
CA HIS A 89 5.15 -13.56 -11.39
C HIS A 89 6.00 -12.88 -12.47
N LEU A 90 6.53 -11.68 -12.19
CA LEU A 90 7.31 -10.91 -13.16
C LEU A 90 8.64 -11.56 -13.55
N SER A 91 9.32 -12.20 -12.59
CA SER A 91 10.59 -12.88 -12.84
C SER A 91 10.44 -14.15 -13.67
N ASN A 92 9.26 -14.78 -13.64
CA ASN A 92 8.97 -16.06 -14.29
C ASN A 92 9.98 -17.17 -13.93
N TYR A 93 10.52 -17.13 -12.71
CA TYR A 93 11.44 -18.13 -12.22
C TYR A 93 10.70 -19.40 -11.78
N ASN A 94 11.32 -20.57 -12.05
CA ASN A 94 10.90 -21.84 -11.45
C ASN A 94 11.37 -21.99 -9.99
N PHE A 95 12.12 -21.00 -9.49
CA PHE A 95 12.51 -20.89 -8.10
C PHE A 95 11.43 -20.14 -7.31
N LYS A 96 11.08 -20.65 -6.13
CA LYS A 96 10.11 -20.02 -5.23
C LYS A 96 10.80 -18.95 -4.39
N LEU A 97 10.52 -17.69 -4.69
CA LEU A 97 10.94 -16.55 -3.88
C LEU A 97 10.29 -16.60 -2.50
N LEU A 98 11.00 -16.09 -1.50
CA LEU A 98 10.61 -16.13 -0.10
C LEU A 98 10.87 -14.77 0.55
N PHE A 99 9.87 -14.25 1.27
CA PHE A 99 10.06 -13.15 2.20
C PHE A 99 10.39 -13.71 3.58
N ASP A 100 11.68 -13.72 3.90
CA ASP A 100 12.20 -14.09 5.22
C ASP A 100 13.32 -13.11 5.62
N PRO A 101 13.02 -12.11 6.48
CA PRO A 101 14.01 -11.16 6.97
C PRO A 101 15.18 -11.82 7.72
N SER A 102 14.99 -13.01 8.29
CA SER A 102 16.02 -13.68 9.10
C SER A 102 17.22 -14.13 8.27
N LEU A 103 17.04 -14.28 6.96
CA LEU A 103 18.12 -14.61 6.03
C LEU A 103 19.20 -13.54 5.94
N LEU A 104 18.89 -12.29 6.34
CA LEU A 104 19.85 -11.17 6.36
C LEU A 104 20.38 -10.90 7.78
N PHE A 105 20.00 -11.68 8.78
CA PHE A 105 20.51 -11.49 10.14
C PHE A 105 21.96 -11.97 10.23
N GLY A 106 22.84 -11.12 10.76
CA GLY A 106 24.29 -11.41 10.83
C GLY A 106 25.06 -11.08 9.55
N GLU A 107 24.36 -10.79 8.45
CA GLU A 107 24.97 -10.35 7.20
C GLU A 107 25.23 -8.84 7.21
N PRO A 108 26.29 -8.34 6.53
CA PRO A 108 26.57 -6.92 6.41
C PRO A 108 25.60 -6.25 5.42
N PHE A 109 24.34 -6.08 5.84
CA PHE A 109 23.27 -5.46 5.05
C PHE A 109 22.82 -4.13 5.67
N GLN A 110 22.47 -3.15 4.81
CA GLN A 110 22.05 -1.82 5.22
C GLN A 110 20.52 -1.68 5.14
N TYR A 111 19.86 -1.47 6.28
CA TYR A 111 18.40 -1.28 6.36
C TYR A 111 17.96 0.16 6.08
N GLN A 112 18.49 0.73 5.00
CA GLN A 112 18.14 2.05 4.50
C GLN A 112 18.02 2.01 2.98
N SER A 113 17.11 2.82 2.44
CA SER A 113 16.92 2.93 0.99
C SER A 113 16.71 4.38 0.59
N ARG A 114 17.22 4.73 -0.60
CA ARG A 114 16.96 5.99 -1.28
C ARG A 114 16.50 5.67 -2.69
N ILE A 115 15.30 6.13 -3.06
CA ILE A 115 14.75 5.88 -4.39
C ILE A 115 15.57 6.65 -5.43
N ALA A 116 16.22 5.91 -6.32
CA ALA A 116 17.05 6.46 -7.39
C ALA A 116 16.18 6.98 -8.56
N LEU A 117 16.67 8.00 -9.27
CA LEU A 117 15.97 8.57 -10.43
C LEU A 117 15.90 7.54 -11.57
N GLU A 118 16.95 6.77 -11.76
CA GLU A 118 17.06 5.70 -12.75
C GLU A 118 16.01 4.61 -12.49
N PHE A 119 15.73 4.30 -11.23
CA PHE A 119 14.67 3.36 -10.87
C PHE A 119 13.29 3.90 -11.22
N ASN A 120 13.04 5.20 -11.03
CA ASN A 120 11.80 5.85 -11.44
C ASN A 120 11.61 5.75 -12.97
N HIS A 121 12.64 6.11 -13.76
CA HIS A 121 12.59 5.99 -15.21
C HIS A 121 12.40 4.54 -15.69
N LEU A 122 13.04 3.57 -15.03
CA LEU A 122 12.87 2.16 -15.34
C LEU A 122 11.42 1.70 -15.14
N TYR A 123 10.73 2.20 -14.11
CA TYR A 123 9.37 1.80 -13.75
C TYR A 123 8.26 2.47 -14.58
N HIS A 124 8.61 3.16 -15.67
CA HIS A 124 7.67 3.74 -16.63
C HIS A 124 7.04 2.67 -17.55
N TRP A 125 6.34 1.70 -16.97
CA TRP A 125 5.76 0.53 -17.66
C TRP A 125 4.40 0.83 -18.31
N HIS A 126 4.28 1.98 -18.96
CA HIS A 126 3.10 2.39 -19.73
C HIS A 126 2.61 1.35 -20.78
N PRO A 127 3.48 0.55 -21.42
CA PRO A 127 3.04 -0.50 -22.35
C PRO A 127 2.17 -1.61 -21.74
N PHE A 128 2.00 -1.68 -20.41
CA PHE A 128 1.04 -2.59 -19.77
C PHE A 128 -0.42 -2.12 -19.84
N LEU A 129 -0.66 -0.87 -20.26
CA LEU A 129 -2.01 -0.43 -20.56
C LEU A 129 -2.50 -1.12 -21.84
N PRO A 130 -3.75 -1.64 -21.86
CA PRO A 130 -4.34 -2.27 -23.04
C PRO A 130 -4.60 -1.27 -24.16
#